data_AF-A0AAN6UDY2-F1
#
_entry.id   AF-A0AAN6UDY2-F1
#
_cell.length_a   1.000
_cell.length_b   1.000
_cell.length_c   1.000
_cell.angle_alpha   90.00
_cell.angle_beta   90.00
_cell.angle_gamma   90.00
#
_symmetry.space_group_name_H-M   'P 1'
#
loop_
_entity.id
_entity.type
_entity.pdbx_description
1 polymer ?
#
loop_
_entity_poly.entity_id
_entity_poly.type
_entity_poly.pdbx_seq_one_letter_code
_entity_poly.pdbx_strand_id
1 'polypeptide(L)'
;MTHEGPTPPARDPAPWTWRCHECYSEYPLACTRRCLECSHILCTARATTTATTARSKRRRQQGCRAEFDYDGWAAWGAFRRTVATQGATKDAISTSVPTSRRRRKLDADCDKFATWDSRSKLTAGGSYTSVWRPVARAEYERVVRRKEEMYVQGHHNCWLHCDYPSECLRAVDAARRRGRGAC
;
A
#
# COMPACT_ATOMS: atom_id res chain seq x y z
N MET A 1 -6.17 -12.47 -33.79
CA MET A 1 -6.26 -11.28 -32.90
C MET A 1 -5.81 -11.73 -31.52
N THR A 2 -4.58 -11.39 -31.11
CA THR A 2 -4.04 -11.74 -29.80
C THR A 2 -4.71 -10.88 -28.74
N HIS A 3 -5.51 -11.48 -27.86
CA HIS A 3 -6.01 -10.80 -26.67
C HIS A 3 -4.84 -10.63 -25.70
N GLU A 4 -4.09 -9.54 -25.83
CA GLU A 4 -3.13 -9.14 -24.80
C GLU A 4 -3.91 -8.76 -23.53
N GLY A 5 -3.81 -9.61 -22.50
CA GLY A 5 -4.28 -9.28 -21.17
C GLY A 5 -3.43 -8.17 -20.54
N PRO A 6 -3.83 -7.62 -19.39
CA PRO A 6 -3.06 -6.59 -18.71
C PRO A 6 -1.71 -7.20 -18.36
N THR A 7 -0.65 -6.57 -18.83
CA THR A 7 0.71 -7.03 -18.57
C THR A 7 0.98 -6.83 -17.07
N PRO A 8 1.45 -7.86 -16.33
CA PRO A 8 1.86 -7.66 -14.95
C PRO A 8 2.95 -6.58 -14.88
N PRO A 9 3.05 -5.84 -13.77
CA PRO A 9 4.12 -4.87 -13.61
C PRO A 9 5.47 -5.59 -13.77
N ALA A 10 6.45 -4.90 -14.35
CA ALA A 10 7.74 -5.49 -14.72
C ALA A 10 8.54 -6.06 -13.53
N ARG A 11 8.16 -5.70 -12.30
CA ARG A 11 8.77 -6.16 -11.05
C ARG A 11 7.68 -6.37 -10.02
N ASP A 12 7.83 -7.44 -9.24
CA ASP A 12 7.06 -7.60 -8.02
C ASP A 12 7.40 -6.45 -7.04
N PRO A 13 6.43 -5.97 -6.24
CA PRO A 13 6.69 -4.93 -5.26
C PRO A 13 7.72 -5.41 -4.25
N ALA A 14 8.72 -4.59 -3.96
CA ALA A 14 9.72 -4.96 -2.97
C ALA A 14 9.08 -5.11 -1.57
N PRO A 15 9.54 -6.10 -0.78
CA PRO A 15 9.05 -6.26 0.58
C PRO A 15 9.45 -5.05 1.42
N TRP A 16 8.71 -4.80 2.51
CA TRP A 16 9.13 -3.82 3.50
C TRP A 16 10.46 -4.27 4.11
N THR A 17 11.52 -3.48 3.97
CA THR A 17 12.83 -3.78 4.55
C THR A 17 13.18 -2.84 5.69
N TRP A 18 14.11 -3.27 6.54
CA TRP A 18 14.79 -2.39 7.47
C TRP A 18 16.29 -2.68 7.56
N ARG A 19 17.05 -1.62 7.82
CA ARG A 19 18.50 -1.64 8.01
C ARG A 19 18.83 -1.29 9.46
N CYS A 20 19.62 -2.15 10.11
CA CYS A 20 20.16 -1.87 11.44
C CYS A 20 21.07 -0.64 11.36
N HIS A 21 21.02 0.26 12.36
CA HIS A 21 21.90 1.44 12.35
C HIS A 21 23.25 1.21 13.02
N GLU A 22 23.40 0.10 13.76
CA GLU A 22 24.67 -0.25 14.42
C GLU A 22 25.60 -1.02 13.47
N CYS A 23 25.08 -2.05 12.79
CA CYS A 23 25.87 -2.94 11.93
C CYS A 23 25.48 -2.87 10.44
N TYR A 24 24.47 -2.09 10.07
CA TYR A 24 24.03 -1.90 8.69
C TYR A 24 23.48 -3.14 7.96
N SER A 25 23.29 -4.27 8.65
CA SER A 25 22.60 -5.43 8.09
C SER A 25 21.15 -5.10 7.72
N GLU A 26 20.68 -5.67 6.61
CA GLU A 26 19.33 -5.47 6.09
C GLU A 26 18.49 -6.74 6.19
N TYR A 27 17.21 -6.56 6.53
CA TYR A 27 16.26 -7.66 6.65
C TYR A 27 14.88 -7.23 6.13
N PRO A 28 14.07 -8.16 5.60
CA PRO A 28 12.64 -7.94 5.47
C PRO A 28 12.04 -7.74 6.87
N LEU A 29 11.24 -6.68 7.02
CA LEU A 29 10.60 -6.31 8.28
C LEU A 29 9.68 -7.42 8.81
N ALA A 30 9.08 -8.19 7.91
CA ALA A 30 8.22 -9.32 8.25
C ALA A 30 8.99 -10.51 8.86
N CYS A 31 10.29 -10.65 8.56
CA CYS A 31 11.10 -11.77 9.03
C CYS A 31 11.60 -11.56 10.47
N THR A 32 12.11 -10.37 10.77
CA THR A 32 12.63 -10.07 12.11
C THR A 32 12.61 -8.58 12.38
N ARG A 33 12.44 -8.21 13.66
CA ARG A 33 12.68 -6.86 14.19
C ARG A 33 13.92 -6.79 15.09
N ARG A 34 14.63 -7.91 15.25
CA ARG A 34 15.91 -8.04 15.94
C ARG A 34 17.00 -8.32 14.91
N CYS A 35 18.08 -7.54 14.94
CA CYS A 35 19.23 -7.77 14.09
C CYS A 35 19.87 -9.11 14.44
N LEU A 36 20.10 -9.97 13.45
CA LEU A 36 20.71 -11.28 13.68
C LEU A 36 22.21 -11.18 13.91
N GLU A 37 22.84 -10.08 13.50
CA GLU A 37 24.27 -9.83 13.67
C GLU A 37 24.60 -9.25 15.06
N CYS A 38 23.97 -8.13 15.43
CA CYS A 38 24.27 -7.42 16.68
C CYS A 38 23.17 -7.48 17.74
N SER A 39 22.10 -8.26 17.52
CA SER A 39 20.93 -8.34 18.42
C SER A 39 20.16 -7.03 18.63
N HIS A 40 20.49 -5.96 17.92
CA HIS A 40 19.80 -4.68 18.05
C HIS A 40 18.33 -4.76 17.63
N ILE A 41 17.44 -4.15 18.41
CA ILE A 41 16.01 -4.11 18.11
C ILE A 41 15.69 -2.86 17.26
N LEU A 42 14.96 -3.05 16.17
CA LEU A 42 14.52 -1.98 15.26
C LEU A 42 14.01 -0.75 16.03
N CYS A 43 14.70 0.38 15.87
CA CYS A 43 14.27 1.65 16.45
C CYS A 43 13.06 2.22 15.68
N THR A 44 11.85 2.17 16.24
CA THR A 44 10.64 2.68 15.57
C THR A 44 10.31 4.14 15.85
N ALA A 45 10.94 4.76 16.84
CA ALA A 45 10.72 6.16 17.20
C ALA A 45 12.02 6.95 17.09
N ARG A 46 11.94 8.16 16.52
CA ARG A 46 12.90 9.20 16.88
C ARG A 46 12.60 9.49 18.35
N ALA A 47 13.45 9.02 19.26
CA ALA A 47 13.39 9.49 20.63
C ALA A 47 13.43 11.03 20.57
N THR A 48 12.32 11.69 20.87
CA THR A 48 12.29 13.12 21.14
C THR A 48 12.98 13.31 22.47
N THR A 49 14.30 13.22 22.48
CA THR A 49 15.09 13.66 23.62
C THR A 49 14.88 15.16 23.74
N THR A 50 14.06 15.57 24.70
CA THR A 50 14.10 16.89 25.31
C THR A 50 15.46 17.07 25.96
N ALA A 51 16.50 17.30 25.16
CA ALA A 51 17.86 17.52 25.63
C ALA A 51 18.15 19.03 25.55
N THR A 52 18.03 19.67 26.71
CA THR A 52 18.18 21.11 27.00
C THR A 52 19.60 21.65 26.86
N THR A 53 20.48 21.06 26.06
CA THR A 53 21.87 21.54 25.94
C THR A 53 22.37 21.58 24.50
N ALA A 54 22.67 22.79 24.04
CA ALA A 54 22.99 23.17 22.66
C ALA A 54 24.33 22.60 22.09
N ARG A 55 25.03 21.69 22.78
CA ARG A 55 26.32 21.12 22.33
C ARG A 55 26.27 19.70 21.75
N SER A 56 25.11 19.02 21.72
CA SER A 56 24.96 17.64 21.20
C SER A 56 24.53 17.56 19.71
N LYS A 57 24.54 18.68 18.97
CA LYS A 57 23.90 18.80 17.65
C LYS A 57 24.48 17.94 16.50
N ARG A 58 25.64 17.30 16.63
CA ARG A 58 26.31 16.60 15.52
C ARG A 58 26.19 15.07 15.50
N ARG A 59 25.65 14.44 16.56
CA ARG A 59 25.44 12.99 16.61
C ARG A 59 23.97 12.67 16.86
N ARG A 60 23.07 13.32 16.12
CA ARG A 60 21.67 12.89 16.00
C ARG A 60 21.71 11.45 15.51
N GLN A 61 21.46 10.51 16.42
CA GLN A 61 21.43 9.09 16.13
C GLN A 61 20.54 8.86 14.91
N GLN A 62 21.14 8.40 13.81
CA GLN A 62 20.37 7.83 12.72
C GLN A 62 19.80 6.54 13.28
N GLY A 63 18.52 6.53 13.63
CA GLY A 63 17.84 5.28 14.00
C GLY A 63 17.83 4.30 12.84
N CYS A 64 17.40 3.07 13.10
CA CYS A 64 17.22 2.08 12.05
C CYS A 64 16.37 2.65 10.89
N ARG A 65 16.79 2.38 9.65
CA ARG A 65 16.09 2.85 8.45
C ARG A 65 15.08 1.79 8.03
N ALA A 66 13.82 2.13 7.87
CA ALA A 66 12.80 1.24 7.33
C ALA A 66 12.30 1.79 5.99
N GLU A 67 12.29 0.96 4.95
CA GLU A 67 11.97 1.35 3.58
C GLU A 67 10.80 0.53 3.04
N PHE A 68 9.85 1.20 2.39
CA PHE A 68 8.66 0.58 1.82
C PHE A 68 8.50 1.04 0.37
N ASP A 69 8.29 0.09 -0.53
CA ASP A 69 8.14 0.32 -1.97
C ASP A 69 6.71 0.75 -2.35
N TYR A 70 6.36 1.98 -2.02
CA TYR A 70 5.02 2.50 -2.31
C TYR A 70 4.66 2.45 -3.80
N ASP A 71 5.62 2.72 -4.68
CA ASP A 71 5.39 2.76 -6.12
C ASP A 71 5.13 1.36 -6.69
N GLY A 72 5.93 0.36 -6.29
CA GLY A 72 5.71 -1.03 -6.68
C GLY A 72 4.37 -1.55 -6.16
N TRP A 73 4.04 -1.27 -4.89
CA TRP A 73 2.76 -1.69 -4.31
C TRP A 73 1.55 -1.01 -4.98
N ALA A 74 1.66 0.27 -5.36
CA ALA A 74 0.62 0.98 -6.10
C ALA A 74 0.42 0.40 -7.50
N ALA A 75 1.51 0.13 -8.24
CA ALA A 75 1.47 -0.53 -9.54
C ALA A 75 0.83 -1.92 -9.48
N TRP A 76 1.24 -2.71 -8.49
CA TRP A 76 0.67 -4.03 -8.23
C TRP A 76 -0.82 -3.96 -7.91
N GLY A 77 -1.23 -3.04 -7.04
CA GLY A 77 -2.65 -2.82 -6.72
C GLY A 77 -3.50 -2.48 -7.95
N ALA A 78 -3.00 -1.61 -8.82
CA ALA A 78 -3.69 -1.24 -10.06
C ALA A 78 -3.81 -2.43 -11.03
N PHE A 79 -2.74 -3.21 -11.19
CA PHE A 79 -2.76 -4.45 -11.96
C PHE A 79 -3.82 -5.43 -11.43
N ARG A 80 -3.86 -5.68 -10.11
CA ARG A 80 -4.84 -6.59 -9.49
C ARG A 80 -6.28 -6.16 -9.74
N ARG A 81 -6.58 -4.85 -9.63
CA ARG A 81 -7.91 -4.29 -9.92
C ARG A 81 -8.27 -4.44 -11.40
N THR A 82 -7.30 -4.25 -12.29
CA THR A 82 -7.48 -4.42 -13.75
C THR A 82 -7.74 -5.89 -14.12
N VAL A 83 -7.03 -6.84 -13.52
CA VAL A 83 -7.27 -8.27 -13.75
C VAL A 83 -8.67 -8.66 -13.29
N ALA A 84 -9.12 -8.14 -12.15
CA ALA A 84 -10.46 -8.44 -11.63
C ALA A 84 -11.57 -7.91 -12.54
N THR A 85 -11.44 -6.68 -13.04
CA THR A 85 -12.42 -6.07 -13.95
C THR A 85 -12.45 -6.80 -15.31
N GLN A 86 -11.31 -7.30 -15.80
CA GLN A 86 -11.24 -8.06 -17.04
C GLN A 86 -11.65 -9.54 -16.90
N GLY A 87 -11.42 -10.17 -15.75
CA GLY A 87 -11.95 -11.51 -15.48
C GLY A 87 -13.48 -11.52 -15.51
N ALA A 88 -14.11 -10.47 -14.96
CA ALA A 88 -15.55 -10.30 -14.98
C ALA A 88 -16.15 -10.14 -16.39
N THR A 89 -15.40 -9.58 -17.36
CA THR A 89 -15.88 -9.41 -18.75
C THR A 89 -15.70 -10.67 -19.60
N LYS A 90 -14.63 -11.46 -19.38
CA LYS A 90 -14.41 -12.73 -20.08
C LYS A 90 -15.42 -13.80 -19.70
N ASP A 91 -15.77 -13.93 -18.42
CA ASP A 91 -16.79 -14.87 -17.94
C ASP A 91 -18.20 -14.49 -18.42
N ALA A 92 -18.46 -13.20 -18.65
CA ALA A 92 -19.74 -12.70 -19.16
C ALA A 92 -19.94 -12.96 -20.68
N ILE A 93 -18.87 -13.30 -21.42
CA ILE A 93 -18.92 -13.56 -22.87
C ILE A 93 -19.13 -15.05 -23.20
N SER A 94 -18.81 -15.97 -22.27
CA SER A 94 -18.96 -17.43 -22.52
C SER A 94 -20.25 -18.06 -22.01
N THR A 95 -21.15 -17.31 -21.37
CA THR A 95 -22.46 -17.87 -20.96
C THR A 95 -23.53 -16.82 -21.14
N SER A 96 -24.55 -17.14 -21.94
CA SER A 96 -25.81 -16.41 -22.12
C SER A 96 -26.67 -16.37 -20.85
N VAL A 97 -26.05 -16.19 -19.68
CA VAL A 97 -26.74 -15.97 -18.41
C VAL A 97 -26.75 -14.47 -18.17
N PRO A 98 -27.91 -13.86 -17.86
CA PRO A 98 -27.99 -12.44 -17.59
C PRO A 98 -27.20 -12.12 -16.32
N THR A 99 -25.95 -11.69 -16.48
CA THR A 99 -25.13 -11.22 -15.37
C THR A 99 -25.77 -9.96 -14.79
N SER A 100 -26.34 -10.13 -13.60
CA SER A 100 -27.14 -9.12 -12.91
C SER A 100 -26.40 -7.77 -12.85
N ARG A 101 -27.16 -6.65 -12.93
CA ARG A 101 -26.65 -5.27 -12.77
C ARG A 101 -25.76 -5.08 -11.52
N ARG A 102 -25.89 -5.94 -10.50
CA ARG A 102 -25.08 -5.90 -9.27
C ARG A 102 -23.60 -6.21 -9.52
N ARG A 103 -23.24 -7.14 -10.42
CA ARG A 103 -21.84 -7.54 -10.65
C ARG A 103 -21.04 -6.43 -11.34
N ARG A 104 -21.59 -5.87 -12.43
CA ARG A 104 -21.02 -4.69 -13.13
C ARG A 104 -20.79 -3.47 -12.23
N LYS A 105 -21.58 -3.32 -11.16
CA LYS A 105 -21.44 -2.22 -10.20
C LYS A 105 -20.29 -2.44 -9.20
N LEU A 106 -19.97 -3.67 -8.85
CA LEU A 106 -18.86 -4.02 -7.93
C LEU A 106 -17.49 -3.78 -8.60
N ASP A 107 -17.36 -4.12 -9.89
CA ASP A 107 -16.12 -3.96 -10.64
C ASP A 107 -15.79 -2.47 -10.94
N ALA A 108 -16.81 -1.64 -11.18
CA ALA A 108 -16.64 -0.19 -11.36
C ALA A 108 -16.37 0.59 -10.04
N ASP A 109 -16.51 -0.07 -8.88
CA ASP A 109 -16.30 0.57 -7.58
C ASP A 109 -14.89 0.31 -7.02
N CYS A 110 -14.14 -0.70 -7.52
CA CYS A 110 -12.82 -1.05 -6.98
C CYS A 110 -11.78 0.05 -7.17
N ASP A 111 -11.81 0.77 -8.30
CA ASP A 111 -10.90 1.90 -8.55
C ASP A 111 -11.20 3.10 -7.66
N LYS A 112 -12.44 3.24 -7.16
CA LYS A 112 -12.81 4.28 -6.19
C LYS A 112 -12.24 4.04 -4.79
N PHE A 113 -11.57 2.90 -4.58
CA PHE A 113 -10.88 2.57 -3.34
C PHE A 113 -9.34 2.66 -3.47
N ALA A 114 -8.83 3.05 -4.65
CA ALA A 114 -7.42 3.30 -4.83
C ALA A 114 -7.01 4.60 -4.14
N THR A 115 -5.98 4.54 -3.28
CA THR A 115 -5.40 5.75 -2.66
C THR A 115 -4.25 6.35 -3.49
N TRP A 116 -3.89 5.68 -4.57
CA TRP A 116 -2.79 6.01 -5.48
C TRP A 116 -3.27 6.09 -6.92
N ASP A 117 -2.75 7.05 -7.66
CA ASP A 117 -3.02 7.26 -9.09
C ASP A 117 -1.71 7.27 -9.89
N SER A 118 -1.78 6.76 -11.12
CA SER A 118 -0.65 6.74 -12.05
C SER A 118 -0.75 7.91 -13.01
N ARG A 119 0.21 8.84 -12.90
CA ARG A 119 0.40 9.85 -13.93
C ARG A 119 1.50 9.43 -14.88
N SER A 120 1.15 9.25 -16.14
CA SER A 120 2.12 8.98 -17.19
C SER A 120 2.98 10.22 -17.43
N LYS A 121 4.31 10.08 -17.31
CA LYS A 121 5.26 11.15 -17.64
C LYS A 121 6.10 10.75 -18.84
N LEU A 122 6.20 11.63 -19.83
CA LEU A 122 7.14 11.47 -20.95
C LEU A 122 8.56 11.71 -20.44
N THR A 123 9.44 10.74 -20.65
CA THR A 123 10.88 10.90 -20.39
C THR A 123 11.57 11.54 -21.61
N ALA A 124 12.75 12.13 -21.41
CA ALA A 124 13.51 12.79 -22.48
C ALA A 124 13.87 11.86 -23.66
N GLY A 125 13.81 10.53 -23.46
CA GLY A 125 13.98 9.52 -24.51
C GLY A 125 12.68 9.03 -25.17
N GLY A 126 11.55 9.72 -24.96
CA GLY A 126 10.26 9.35 -25.57
C GLY A 126 9.54 8.17 -24.92
N SER A 127 10.05 7.62 -23.82
CA SER A 127 9.40 6.54 -23.07
C SER A 127 8.44 7.09 -22.01
N TYR A 128 7.27 6.47 -21.86
CA TYR A 128 6.32 6.79 -20.80
C TYR A 128 6.65 5.99 -19.54
N THR A 129 6.87 6.69 -18.43
CA THR A 129 6.97 6.07 -17.10
C THR A 129 5.77 6.47 -16.27
N SER A 130 5.07 5.48 -15.68
CA SER A 130 4.07 5.74 -14.65
C SER A 130 4.74 6.27 -13.40
N VAL A 131 4.37 7.47 -12.99
CA VAL A 131 4.73 8.04 -11.69
C VAL A 131 3.53 7.87 -10.77
N TRP A 132 3.67 7.01 -9.76
CA TRP A 132 2.65 6.78 -8.76
C TRP A 132 2.66 7.89 -7.72
N ARG A 133 1.50 8.47 -7.46
CA ARG A 133 1.34 9.50 -6.44
C ARG A 133 0.06 9.26 -5.66
N PRO A 134 0.00 9.67 -4.38
CA PRO A 134 -1.27 9.72 -3.69
C PRO A 134 -2.27 10.57 -4.48
N VAL A 135 -3.54 10.15 -4.48
CA VAL A 135 -4.63 10.98 -5.01
C VAL A 135 -4.68 12.32 -4.26
N ALA A 136 -5.42 13.30 -4.81
CA ALA A 136 -5.54 14.61 -4.16
C ALA A 136 -6.00 14.47 -2.70
N ARG A 137 -5.46 15.27 -1.78
CA ARG A 137 -5.69 15.09 -0.33
C ARG A 137 -7.16 14.92 0.06
N ALA A 138 -8.06 15.74 -0.48
CA ALA A 138 -9.49 15.64 -0.20
C ALA A 138 -10.10 14.32 -0.70
N GLU A 139 -9.61 13.81 -1.84
CA GLU A 139 -10.00 12.50 -2.34
C GLU A 139 -9.42 11.37 -1.49
N TYR A 140 -8.15 11.46 -1.11
CA TYR A 140 -7.48 10.50 -0.23
C TYR A 140 -8.26 10.33 1.08
N GLU A 141 -8.63 11.43 1.73
CA GLU A 141 -9.39 11.40 2.98
C GLU A 141 -10.78 10.75 2.80
N ARG A 142 -11.48 11.04 1.69
CA ARG A 142 -12.76 10.37 1.37
C ARG A 142 -12.60 8.87 1.14
N VAL A 143 -11.58 8.49 0.36
CA VAL A 143 -11.28 7.08 0.05
C VAL A 143 -10.93 6.33 1.33
N VAL A 144 -10.01 6.86 2.14
CA VAL A 144 -9.59 6.25 3.41
C VAL A 144 -10.79 6.05 4.35
N ARG A 145 -11.67 7.04 4.49
CA ARG A 145 -12.89 6.90 5.32
C ARG A 145 -13.80 5.78 4.81
N ARG A 146 -14.04 5.74 3.50
CA ARG A 146 -14.90 4.70 2.88
C ARG A 146 -14.28 3.30 3.02
N LYS A 147 -12.95 3.20 2.90
CA LYS A 147 -12.19 1.96 3.15
C LYS A 147 -12.32 1.52 4.60
N GLU A 148 -12.14 2.44 5.55
CA GLU A 148 -12.27 2.15 6.98
C GLU A 148 -13.65 1.59 7.33
N GLU A 149 -14.73 2.25 6.88
CA GLU A 149 -16.11 1.78 7.08
C GLU A 149 -16.29 0.35 6.56
N MET A 150 -15.82 0.07 5.34
CA MET A 150 -15.88 -1.26 4.74
C MET A 150 -15.04 -2.30 5.51
N TYR A 151 -13.84 -1.91 5.97
CA TYR A 151 -12.95 -2.78 6.72
C TYR A 151 -13.55 -3.17 8.08
N VAL A 152 -14.13 -2.20 8.80
CA VAL A 152 -14.80 -2.43 10.07
C VAL A 152 -16.03 -3.33 9.92
N GLN A 153 -16.77 -3.18 8.82
CA GLN A 153 -17.94 -4.03 8.52
C GLN A 153 -17.57 -5.43 8.00
N GLY A 154 -16.30 -5.68 7.66
CA GLY A 154 -15.86 -6.98 7.11
C GLY A 154 -16.29 -7.22 5.66
N HIS A 155 -16.76 -6.20 4.94
CA HIS A 155 -17.25 -6.31 3.56
C HIS A 155 -16.14 -6.20 2.49
N HIS A 156 -14.88 -6.39 2.88
CA HIS A 156 -13.74 -6.13 2.01
C HIS A 156 -13.13 -7.40 1.44
N ASN A 157 -12.67 -7.33 0.18
CA ASN A 157 -11.73 -8.26 -0.41
C ASN A 157 -10.30 -7.67 -0.33
N CYS A 158 -9.40 -8.33 0.40
CA CYS A 158 -7.99 -7.91 0.56
C CYS A 158 -7.23 -7.82 -0.77
N TRP A 159 -7.60 -8.63 -1.77
CA TRP A 159 -6.98 -8.58 -3.10
C TRP A 159 -7.30 -7.29 -3.85
N LEU A 160 -8.52 -6.75 -3.66
CA LEU A 160 -9.05 -5.61 -4.42
C LEU A 160 -8.91 -4.27 -3.69
N HIS A 161 -9.14 -4.27 -2.37
CA HIS A 161 -9.27 -3.03 -1.61
C HIS A 161 -8.00 -2.67 -0.84
N CYS A 162 -7.15 -3.64 -0.48
CA CYS A 162 -5.89 -3.31 0.18
C CYS A 162 -4.86 -2.82 -0.85
N ASP A 163 -4.31 -1.62 -0.65
CA ASP A 163 -3.22 -1.11 -1.49
C ASP A 163 -1.85 -1.65 -1.04
N TYR A 164 -1.74 -2.06 0.23
CA TYR A 164 -0.53 -2.66 0.81
C TYR A 164 -0.88 -3.73 1.87
N PRO A 165 0.08 -4.60 2.26
CA PRO A 165 -0.16 -5.65 3.23
C PRO A 165 -0.72 -5.12 4.55
N SER A 166 -1.69 -5.84 5.10
CA SER A 166 -2.31 -5.56 6.40
C SER A 166 -3.01 -4.19 6.53
N GLU A 167 -3.30 -3.49 5.43
CA GLU A 167 -4.01 -2.20 5.48
C GLU A 167 -5.35 -2.30 6.24
N CYS A 168 -6.17 -3.29 5.90
CA CYS A 168 -7.47 -3.51 6.54
C CYS A 168 -7.37 -3.76 8.05
N LEU A 169 -6.41 -4.60 8.47
CA LEU A 169 -6.14 -4.89 9.87
C LEU A 169 -5.77 -3.62 10.64
N ARG A 170 -4.86 -2.81 10.09
CA ARG A 170 -4.42 -1.56 10.72
C ARG A 170 -5.56 -0.56 10.87
N ALA A 171 -6.43 -0.47 9.86
CA ALA A 171 -7.61 0.39 9.91
C ALA A 171 -8.60 -0.06 10.99
N VAL A 172 -8.90 -1.36 11.07
CA VAL A 172 -9.77 -1.95 12.10
C VAL A 172 -9.20 -1.72 13.50
N ASP A 173 -7.90 -1.93 13.70
CA ASP A 173 -7.24 -1.71 14.98
C ASP A 173 -7.20 -0.22 15.37
N ALA A 174 -7.07 0.68 14.40
CA ALA A 174 -7.17 2.12 14.64
C ALA A 174 -8.59 2.53 15.06
N ALA A 175 -9.62 2.02 14.37
CA ALA A 175 -11.02 2.27 14.70
C ALA A 175 -11.37 1.74 16.11
N ARG A 176 -10.93 0.51 16.43
CA ARG A 176 -11.10 -0.08 17.77
C ARG A 176 -10.43 0.75 18.87
N ARG A 177 -9.24 1.30 18.62
CA ARG A 177 -8.55 2.17 19.59
C ARG A 177 -9.28 3.48 19.83
N ARG A 178 -9.85 4.09 18.78
CA ARG A 178 -10.70 5.29 18.92
C ARG A 178 -11.95 5.02 19.75
N GLY A 179 -12.61 3.88 19.53
CA GLY A 179 -13.79 3.48 20.31
C GLY A 179 -13.51 3.22 21.79
N ARG A 180 -12.30 2.78 22.14
CA ARG A 180 -11.87 2.56 23.53
C ARG A 180 -11.41 3.83 24.26
N GLY A 181 -11.10 4.91 23.53
CA GLY A 181 -10.68 6.20 24.10
C GLY A 181 -11.82 7.21 24.30
N ALA A 182 -13.07 6.79 24.08
CA ALA A 182 -14.28 7.60 24.23
C ALA A 182 -15.07 7.31 25.51
N CYS A 183 -14.45 6.62 26.48
CA CYS A 183 -14.98 6.37 27.82
C CYS A 183 -14.18 7.16 28.86
#